data_AF-A0A484M851-F1
#
_entry.id   AF-A0A484M851-F1
#
_cell.length_a   1.000
_cell.length_b   1.000
_cell.length_c   1.000
_cell.angle_alpha   90.00
_cell.angle_beta   90.00
_cell.angle_gamma   90.00
#
_symmetry.space_group_name_H-M   'P 1'
#
loop_
_entity.id
_entity.type
_entity.pdbx_description
1 polymer ?
#
loop_
_entity_poly.entity_id
_entity_poly.type
_entity_poly.pdbx_seq_one_letter_code
_entity_poly.pdbx_strand_id
1 'polypeptide(L)'
;MKGKFYRSVVRPAMLYAAECWAVKKTHVRRLHAAEMRMLRWMCGKTRLDRISNEVIRRQVGMAPVEDKLREARLRWFGHVRRRDVDAPVRRLSRGSLGNSLPTFE
;
A
#
# COMPACT_ATOMS: atom_id res chain seq x y z
N MET A 1 21.90 -0.79 6.97
CA MET A 1 21.56 -1.32 5.63
C MET A 1 20.19 -2.01 5.54
N LYS A 2 19.83 -2.89 6.49
CA LYS A 2 18.61 -3.74 6.42
C LYS A 2 17.29 -2.99 6.16
N GLY A 3 17.06 -1.84 6.79
CA GLY A 3 15.83 -1.05 6.57
C GLY A 3 15.72 -0.40 5.18
N LYS A 4 16.85 -0.04 4.56
CA LYS A 4 16.87 0.56 3.22
C LYS A 4 16.43 -0.46 2.15
N PHE A 5 16.91 -1.69 2.24
CA PHE A 5 16.55 -2.76 1.30
C PHE A 5 15.06 -3.11 1.38
N TYR A 6 14.53 -3.29 2.59
CA TYR A 6 13.10 -3.57 2.77
C TYR A 6 12.23 -2.45 2.19
N ARG A 7 12.59 -1.18 2.45
CA ARG A 7 11.87 -0.02 1.94
C ARG A 7 11.87 0.05 0.41
N SER A 8 12.97 -0.30 -0.24
CA SER A 8 13.13 -0.12 -1.70
C SER A 8 12.62 -1.30 -2.53
N VAL A 9 12.72 -2.54 -2.03
CA VAL A 9 12.44 -3.75 -2.84
C VAL A 9 11.21 -4.48 -2.34
N VAL A 10 11.19 -4.84 -1.05
CA VAL A 10 10.13 -5.69 -0.47
C VAL A 10 8.82 -4.92 -0.36
N ARG A 11 8.90 -3.66 0.08
CA ARG A 11 7.71 -2.84 0.37
C ARG A 11 6.90 -2.49 -0.89
N PRO A 12 7.50 -2.04 -2.01
CA PRO A 12 6.76 -1.80 -3.25
C PRO A 12 6.16 -3.09 -3.82
N ALA A 13 6.89 -4.21 -3.81
CA ALA A 13 6.39 -5.49 -4.29
C ALA A 13 5.16 -5.98 -3.49
N MET A 14 5.22 -5.85 -2.16
CA MET A 14 4.10 -6.22 -1.28
C MET A 14 2.90 -5.28 -1.43
N LEU A 15 3.14 -3.98 -1.64
CA LEU A 15 2.08 -2.97 -1.77
C LEU A 15 1.44 -2.95 -3.16
N TYR A 16 2.18 -3.26 -4.23
CA TYR A 16 1.65 -3.32 -5.60
C TYR A 16 0.45 -4.27 -5.69
N ALA A 17 0.58 -5.46 -5.10
CA ALA A 17 -0.52 -6.41 -5.00
C ALA A 17 -1.69 -5.92 -4.12
N ALA A 18 -1.47 -4.94 -3.24
CA ALA A 18 -2.50 -4.34 -2.39
C ALA A 18 -3.13 -3.07 -2.99
N GLU A 19 -2.49 -2.43 -3.97
CA GLU A 19 -3.00 -1.21 -4.63
C GLU A 19 -4.13 -1.51 -5.62
N CYS A 20 -4.10 -2.70 -6.27
CA CYS A 20 -5.07 -3.07 -7.29
C CYS A 20 -6.40 -3.66 -6.77
N TRP A 21 -6.56 -3.83 -5.45
CA TRP A 21 -7.74 -4.48 -4.86
C TRP A 21 -8.52 -3.55 -3.91
N ALA A 22 -9.82 -3.83 -3.74
CA ALA A 22 -10.63 -3.23 -2.67
C ALA A 22 -10.12 -3.68 -1.29
N VAL A 23 -9.13 -2.97 -0.74
CA VAL A 23 -8.50 -3.34 0.52
C VAL A 23 -9.47 -3.11 1.69
N LYS A 24 -10.01 -4.21 2.20
CA LYS A 24 -10.72 -4.28 3.49
C LYS A 24 -9.73 -4.22 4.66
N LYS A 25 -10.20 -3.83 5.85
CA LYS A 25 -9.41 -3.81 7.09
C LYS A 25 -8.71 -5.15 7.40
N THR A 26 -9.30 -6.26 6.98
CA THR A 26 -8.74 -7.61 7.10
C THR A 26 -7.44 -7.78 6.30
N HIS A 27 -7.38 -7.25 5.08
CA HIS A 27 -6.17 -7.30 4.25
C HIS A 27 -5.04 -6.47 4.84
N VAL A 28 -5.34 -5.29 5.40
CA VAL A 28 -4.35 -4.45 6.10
C VAL A 28 -3.74 -5.19 7.29
N ARG A 29 -4.57 -5.88 8.09
CA ARG A 29 -4.09 -6.71 9.22
C ARG A 29 -3.18 -7.84 8.75
N ARG A 30 -3.52 -8.52 7.64
CA ARG A 30 -2.68 -9.59 7.07
C ARG A 30 -1.34 -9.05 6.55
N LEU A 31 -1.36 -7.91 5.85
CA LEU A 31 -0.14 -7.22 5.39
C LEU A 31 0.75 -6.79 6.56
N HIS A 32 0.14 -6.24 7.62
CA HIS A 32 0.86 -5.86 8.83
C HIS A 32 1.51 -7.07 9.51
N ALA A 33 0.80 -8.20 9.62
CA ALA A 33 1.36 -9.43 10.18
C ALA A 33 2.51 -9.98 9.32
N ALA A 34 2.38 -9.96 7.99
CA ALA A 34 3.43 -10.38 7.06
C ALA A 34 4.67 -9.48 7.18
N GLU A 35 4.51 -8.16 7.20
CA GLU A 35 5.58 -7.19 7.41
C GLU A 35 6.31 -7.46 8.73
N MET A 36 5.58 -7.57 9.84
CA MET A 36 6.20 -7.80 11.14
C MET A 36 6.95 -9.13 11.22
N ARG A 37 6.46 -10.18 10.55
CA ARG A 37 7.14 -11.47 10.46
C ARG A 37 8.46 -11.35 9.68
N MET A 38 8.46 -10.65 8.55
CA MET A 38 9.69 -10.41 7.77
C MET A 38 10.68 -9.52 8.51
N LEU A 39 10.23 -8.45 9.15
CA LEU A 39 11.09 -7.57 9.95
C LEU A 39 11.75 -8.33 11.12
N ARG A 40 10.98 -9.17 11.82
CA ARG A 40 11.50 -10.06 12.87
C ARG A 40 12.58 -11.00 12.35
N TRP A 41 12.30 -11.68 11.23
CA TRP A 41 13.24 -12.62 10.62
C TRP A 41 14.55 -11.94 10.19
N MET A 42 14.48 -10.78 9.53
CA MET A 42 15.68 -10.01 9.14
C MET A 42 16.52 -9.50 10.33
N CYS A 43 15.86 -9.25 11.46
CA CYS A 43 16.51 -8.84 12.70
C CYS A 43 16.96 -10.02 13.57
N GLY A 44 16.70 -11.26 13.15
CA GLY A 44 16.99 -12.47 13.94
C GLY A 44 16.19 -12.55 15.24
N LYS A 45 15.04 -11.87 15.32
CA LYS A 45 14.21 -11.81 16.52
C LYS A 45 13.09 -12.83 16.46
N THR A 46 12.94 -13.59 17.53
CA THR A 46 11.89 -14.60 17.66
C THR A 46 10.70 -14.04 18.44
N ARG A 47 9.62 -14.82 18.55
CA ARG A 47 8.50 -14.47 19.45
C ARG A 47 8.89 -14.62 20.94
N LEU A 48 9.90 -15.43 21.24
CA LEU A 48 10.36 -15.68 22.61
C LEU A 48 11.05 -14.46 23.22
N ASP A 49 11.66 -13.61 22.39
CA ASP A 49 12.33 -12.38 22.83
C ASP A 49 11.35 -11.35 23.44
N ARG A 50 10.03 -11.54 23.29
CA ARG A 50 8.95 -10.65 23.78
C ARG A 50 9.13 -9.16 23.41
N ILE A 51 9.93 -8.87 22.38
CA ILE A 51 10.19 -7.50 21.92
C ILE A 51 8.91 -6.95 21.26
N SER A 52 8.54 -5.73 21.62
CA SER A 52 7.39 -5.04 21.04
C SER A 52 7.59 -4.76 19.55
N ASN A 53 6.49 -4.73 18.80
CA ASN A 53 6.55 -4.44 17.36
C ASN A 53 7.07 -3.02 17.07
N GLU A 54 6.83 -2.07 17.98
CA GLU A 54 7.31 -0.70 17.89
C GLU A 54 8.83 -0.61 18.00
N VAL A 55 9.44 -1.36 18.91
CA VAL A 55 10.90 -1.40 19.07
C VAL A 55 11.56 -1.96 17.79
N ILE A 56 11.00 -3.02 17.22
CA ILE A 56 11.49 -3.59 15.96
C ILE A 56 11.40 -2.58 14.82
N ARG A 57 10.29 -1.84 14.73
CA ARG A 57 10.12 -0.77 13.72
C ARG A 57 11.12 0.37 13.91
N ARG A 58 11.33 0.81 15.15
CA ARG A 58 12.30 1.86 15.49
C ARG A 58 13.72 1.43 15.13
N GLN A 59 14.07 0.18 15.40
CA GLN A 59 15.38 -0.39 15.06
C GLN A 59 15.62 -0.44 13.54
N VAL A 60 14.59 -0.74 12.76
CA VAL A 60 14.69 -0.79 11.28
C VAL A 60 14.47 0.60 10.64
N GLY A 61 13.93 1.57 11.38
CA GLY A 61 13.58 2.90 10.87
C GLY A 61 12.38 2.87 9.93
N MET A 62 11.40 2.02 10.21
CA MET A 62 10.30 1.70 9.31
C MET A 62 8.96 2.28 9.79
N ALA A 63 8.32 3.08 8.94
CA ALA A 63 6.94 3.53 9.15
C ALA A 63 5.94 2.38 9.00
N PRO A 64 4.79 2.40 9.70
CA PRO A 64 3.72 1.39 9.57
C PRO A 64 3.28 1.15 8.11
N VAL A 65 2.99 -0.11 7.75
CA VAL A 65 2.46 -0.46 6.41
C VAL A 65 1.16 0.30 6.08
N GLU A 66 0.31 0.55 7.07
CA GLU A 66 -0.97 1.24 6.89
C GLU A 66 -0.78 2.68 6.39
N ASP A 67 0.17 3.42 6.96
CA ASP A 67 0.46 4.79 6.53
C ASP A 67 0.96 4.84 5.09
N LYS A 68 1.81 3.89 4.70
CA LYS A 68 2.26 3.80 3.30
C LYS A 68 1.17 3.36 2.34
N LEU A 69 0.27 2.50 2.77
CA LEU A 69 -0.88 2.14 1.97
C LEU A 69 -1.83 3.33 1.78
N ARG A 70 -2.05 4.13 2.83
CA ARG A 70 -2.80 5.38 2.75
C ARG A 70 -2.13 6.37 1.80
N GLU A 71 -0.81 6.55 1.92
CA GLU A 71 -0.04 7.44 1.04
C GLU A 71 -0.10 6.98 -0.42
N ALA A 72 0.04 5.68 -0.69
CA ALA A 72 -0.06 5.12 -2.04
C ALA A 72 -1.43 5.40 -2.66
N ARG A 73 -2.52 5.18 -1.90
CA ARG A 73 -3.88 5.51 -2.36
C ARG A 73 -4.07 7.00 -2.65
N LEU A 74 -3.55 7.87 -1.78
CA LEU A 74 -3.63 9.31 -1.99
C LEU A 74 -2.83 9.74 -3.22
N ARG A 75 -1.66 9.14 -3.48
CA ARG A 75 -0.91 9.36 -4.72
C ARG A 75 -1.67 8.89 -5.95
N TRP A 76 -2.27 7.70 -5.91
CA TRP A 76 -3.11 7.18 -6.99
C TRP A 76 -4.29 8.13 -7.26
N PHE A 77 -5.02 8.52 -6.21
CA PHE A 77 -6.13 9.46 -6.34
C PHE A 77 -5.68 10.82 -6.90
N GLY A 78 -4.54 11.34 -6.44
CA GLY A 78 -3.94 12.55 -7.00
C GLY A 78 -3.53 12.40 -8.46
N HIS A 79 -3.03 11.23 -8.87
CA HIS A 79 -2.73 10.92 -10.27
C HIS A 79 -4.00 10.91 -11.12
N VAL A 80 -5.06 10.24 -10.67
CA VAL A 80 -6.37 10.22 -11.35
C VAL A 80 -6.94 11.63 -11.47
N ARG A 81 -6.84 12.46 -10.42
CA ARG A 81 -7.34 13.84 -10.44
C ARG A 81 -6.55 14.77 -11.37
N ARG A 82 -5.27 14.48 -11.63
CA ARG A 82 -4.42 15.23 -12.57
C ARG A 82 -4.58 14.78 -14.03
N ARG A 83 -5.09 13.58 -14.29
CA ARG A 83 -5.43 13.12 -15.65
C ARG A 83 -6.53 13.97 -16.26
N ASP A 84 -6.59 14.04 -17.59
CA ASP A 84 -7.63 14.76 -18.33
C ASP A 84 -9.06 14.37 -17.88
N VAL A 85 -10.00 15.31 -17.94
CA VAL A 85 -11.41 15.09 -17.60
C VAL A 85 -12.01 13.97 -18.45
N ASP A 86 -11.56 13.81 -19.68
CA ASP A 86 -12.02 12.79 -20.61
C ASP A 86 -11.30 11.45 -20.47
N ALA A 87 -10.36 11.34 -19.53
CA ALA A 87 -9.79 10.05 -19.20
C ALA A 87 -10.87 9.14 -18.58
N PRO A 88 -11.07 7.91 -19.09
CA PRO A 88 -12.10 6.99 -18.60
C PRO A 88 -12.08 6.80 -17.07
N VAL A 89 -10.88 6.73 -16.50
CA VAL A 89 -10.65 6.56 -15.06
C VAL A 89 -11.12 7.78 -14.25
N ARG A 90 -10.98 9.01 -14.78
CA ARG A 90 -11.44 10.23 -14.10
C ARG A 90 -12.95 10.38 -14.20
N ARG A 91 -13.56 10.03 -15.34
CA ARG A 91 -15.02 9.98 -15.50
C ARG A 91 -15.68 9.00 -14.52
N LEU A 92 -15.15 7.78 -14.43
CA LEU A 92 -15.61 6.77 -13.47
C LEU A 92 -15.51 7.26 -12.02
N SER A 93 -14.42 7.94 -11.66
CA SER A 93 -14.23 8.48 -10.30
C SER A 93 -15.22 9.58 -9.92
N ARG A 94 -15.81 10.30 -10.88
CA ARG A 94 -16.79 11.36 -10.66
C ARG A 94 -18.24 10.86 -10.58
N GLY A 95 -18.48 9.58 -10.86
CA GLY A 95 -19.84 9.04 -10.94
C GLY A 95 -20.65 9.55 -12.13
N SER A 96 -20.01 10.17 -13.13
CA SER A 96 -20.67 10.67 -14.34
C SER A 96 -20.88 9.55 -15.38
N LEU A 97 -21.47 8.44 -14.97
CA LEU A 97 -22.12 7.51 -15.90
C LEU A 97 -23.54 8.04 -16.15
N GLY A 98 -23.60 9.18 -16.84
CA GLY A 98 -24.81 9.76 -17.38
C GLY A 98 -24.46 10.35 -18.74
N ASN A 99 -24.84 9.62 -19.80
CA ASN A 99 -24.84 10.03 -21.20
C ASN A 99 -23.49 10.30 -21.86
N SER A 100 -22.85 9.24 -22.36
CA SER A 100 -22.35 9.17 -23.75
C SER A 100 -21.55 7.87 -23.92
N LEU A 101 -22.25 6.78 -24.25
CA LEU A 101 -21.62 5.66 -24.95
C LEU A 101 -21.22 6.18 -26.34
N PRO A 102 -19.98 6.04 -26.80
CA PRO A 102 -19.69 6.24 -28.21
C PRO A 102 -20.32 5.08 -28.96
N THR A 103 -21.37 5.35 -29.73
CA THR A 103 -21.76 4.52 -30.86
C THR A 103 -20.54 4.39 -31.76
N PHE A 104 -20.02 3.17 -31.83
CA PHE A 104 -19.06 2.77 -32.84
C PHE A 104 -19.86 2.66 -34.14
N GLU A 105 -19.76 3.67 -34.99
CA GLU A 105 -19.96 3.49 -36.44
C GLU A 105 -18.64 3.02 -37.05
#